data_AF-A0A2Z3USV9-F1
#
_entry.id   AF-A0A2Z3USV9-F1
#
_cell.length_a   1.000
_cell.length_b   1.000
_cell.length_c   1.000
_cell.angle_alpha   90.00
_cell.angle_beta   90.00
_cell.angle_gamma   90.00
#
_symmetry.space_group_name_H-M   'P 1'
#
loop_
_entity.id
_entity.type
_entity.pdbx_description
1 polymer ?
#
loop_
_entity_poly.entity_id
_entity_poly.type
_entity_poly.pdbx_seq_one_letter_code
_entity_poly.pdbx_strand_id
1 'polypeptide(L)'
;MANVGKITVSLPKNLTVRLRSLSEEGSIESVSAYVTQAVQDRMERQHRASLFLHRAVEQTRERDGEGWQQAQAWADGLYAQLAEQDGTAQGAA
;
A
#
# COMPACT_ATOMS: atom_id res chain seq x y z
N MET A 1 -25.17 -10.81 7.12
CA MET A 1 -24.00 -11.65 7.45
C MET A 1 -22.81 -11.07 6.72
N ALA A 2 -21.73 -10.71 7.42
CA ALA A 2 -20.52 -10.21 6.77
C ALA A 2 -19.98 -11.30 5.82
N ASN A 3 -19.61 -10.90 4.60
CA ASN A 3 -19.12 -11.81 3.58
C ASN A 3 -17.65 -12.16 3.89
N VAL A 4 -17.43 -13.12 4.79
CA VAL A 4 -16.08 -13.48 5.28
C VAL A 4 -15.49 -14.58 4.40
N GLY A 5 -14.41 -14.27 3.69
CA GLY A 5 -13.60 -15.23 2.93
C GLY A 5 -12.44 -15.80 3.75
N LYS A 6 -12.19 -17.10 3.64
CA LYS A 6 -11.03 -17.76 4.27
C LYS A 6 -9.84 -17.74 3.31
N ILE A 7 -8.72 -17.19 3.76
CA ILE A 7 -7.45 -17.19 3.02
C ILE A 7 -6.36 -17.94 3.79
N THR A 8 -5.45 -18.57 3.06
CA THR A 8 -4.24 -19.19 3.64
C THR A 8 -3.04 -18.37 3.24
N VAL A 9 -2.20 -18.01 4.21
CA VAL A 9 -0.98 -17.22 3.97
C VAL A 9 0.25 -18.00 4.41
N SER A 10 1.31 -17.94 3.62
CA SER A 10 2.61 -18.50 3.96
C SER A 10 3.43 -17.44 4.67
N LEU A 11 3.95 -17.79 5.86
CA LEU A 11 4.81 -16.93 6.67
C LEU A 11 6.13 -17.65 6.97
N PRO A 12 7.23 -16.91 7.18
CA PRO A 12 8.47 -17.47 7.71
C PRO A 12 8.23 -18.33 8.96
N LYS A 13 8.91 -19.47 9.04
CA LYS A 13 8.70 -20.47 10.11
C LYS A 13 8.90 -19.88 11.52
N ASN A 14 9.92 -19.03 11.68
CA ASN A 14 10.20 -18.35 12.95
C ASN A 14 9.04 -17.45 13.39
N LEU A 15 8.37 -16.77 12.46
CA LEU A 15 7.22 -15.91 12.77
C LEU A 15 5.99 -16.73 13.14
N THR A 16 5.72 -17.83 12.43
CA THR A 16 4.59 -18.72 12.76
C THR A 16 4.74 -19.36 14.13
N VAL A 17 5.95 -19.81 14.49
CA VAL A 17 6.25 -20.34 15.83
C VAL A 17 6.03 -19.29 16.90
N ARG A 18 6.56 -18.07 16.70
CA ARG A 18 6.41 -16.97 17.66
C ARG A 18 4.96 -16.56 17.87
N LEU A 19 4.17 -16.41 16.79
CA LEU A 19 2.76 -16.06 16.88
C LEU A 19 1.94 -17.13 17.59
N ARG A 20 2.28 -18.41 17.39
CA ARG A 20 1.67 -19.50 18.13
C ARG A 20 1.98 -19.43 19.63
N SER A 21 3.24 -19.24 19.99
CA SER A 21 3.68 -19.07 21.40
C SER A 21 2.90 -17.95 22.08
N LEU A 22 2.80 -16.78 21.44
CA LEU A 22 2.05 -15.64 21.98
C LEU A 22 0.56 -15.93 22.20
N SER A 23 -0.04 -16.77 21.33
CA SER A 23 -1.43 -17.20 21.49
C SER A 23 -1.59 -18.20 22.63
N GLU A 24 -0.65 -19.13 22.77
CA GLU A 24 -0.63 -20.13 23.86
C GLU A 24 -0.39 -19.47 25.23
N GLU A 25 0.43 -18.42 25.26
CA GLU A 25 0.70 -17.58 26.44
C GLU A 25 -0.46 -16.62 26.78
N GLY A 26 -1.49 -16.53 25.93
CA GLY A 26 -2.62 -15.63 26.11
C GLY A 26 -2.32 -14.15 25.85
N SER A 27 -1.16 -13.83 25.28
CA SER A 27 -0.79 -12.45 24.89
C SER A 27 -1.58 -11.94 23.69
N ILE A 28 -2.08 -12.84 22.85
CA ILE A 28 -3.02 -12.55 21.76
C ILE A 28 -4.18 -13.55 21.80
N GLU A 29 -5.38 -13.12 21.41
CA GLU A 29 -6.56 -14.00 21.37
C GLU A 29 -6.37 -15.19 20.41
N SER A 30 -5.93 -14.88 19.18
CA SER A 30 -5.60 -15.89 18.18
C SER A 30 -4.65 -15.32 17.13
N VAL A 31 -3.91 -16.20 16.45
CA VAL A 31 -3.06 -15.81 15.31
C VAL A 31 -3.88 -15.14 14.20
N SER A 32 -5.08 -15.65 13.90
CA SER A 32 -5.96 -15.08 12.88
C SER A 32 -6.45 -13.68 13.23
N ALA A 33 -6.86 -13.45 14.48
CA ALA A 33 -7.28 -12.12 14.94
C ALA A 33 -6.13 -11.13 14.88
N TYR A 34 -4.94 -11.54 15.33
CA TYR A 34 -3.73 -10.71 15.28
C TYR A 34 -3.35 -10.32 13.84
N VAL A 35 -3.33 -11.29 12.91
CA VAL A 35 -3.02 -11.02 11.50
C VAL A 35 -4.10 -10.13 10.87
N THR A 36 -5.37 -10.34 11.19
CA THR A 36 -6.47 -9.50 10.69
C THR A 36 -6.30 -8.06 11.13
N GLN A 37 -6.02 -7.83 12.41
CA GLN A 37 -5.76 -6.50 12.96
C GLN A 37 -4.53 -5.86 12.30
N ALA A 38 -3.43 -6.61 12.15
CA ALA A 38 -2.22 -6.09 11.52
C ALA A 38 -2.44 -5.67 10.05
N VAL A 39 -3.28 -6.40 9.31
CA VAL A 39 -3.66 -6.04 7.94
C VAL A 39 -4.52 -4.77 7.94
N GLN A 40 -5.52 -4.69 8.82
CA GLN A 40 -6.37 -3.50 8.94
C GLN A 40 -5.54 -2.25 9.29
N ASP A 41 -4.68 -2.34 10.31
CA ASP A 41 -3.77 -1.26 10.70
C ASP A 41 -2.89 -0.79 9.53
N ARG A 42 -2.37 -1.74 8.74
CA ARG A 42 -1.56 -1.41 7.55
C ARG A 42 -2.39 -0.68 6.50
N MET A 43 -3.58 -1.18 6.20
CA MET A 43 -4.48 -0.56 5.23
C MET A 43 -4.89 0.85 5.66
N GLU A 44 -5.18 1.06 6.95
CA GLU A 44 -5.50 2.37 7.49
C GLU A 44 -4.33 3.35 7.42
N ARG A 45 -3.09 2.89 7.69
CA ARG A 45 -1.90 3.73 7.53
C ARG A 45 -1.69 4.11 6.07
N GLN A 46 -1.85 3.18 5.14
CA GLN A 46 -1.76 3.45 3.71
C GLN A 46 -2.85 4.43 3.26
N HIS A 47 -4.08 4.24 3.73
CA HIS A 47 -5.20 5.14 3.43
C HIS A 47 -4.94 6.55 3.95
N ARG A 48 -4.50 6.70 5.20
CA ARG A 48 -4.15 8.00 5.79
C ARG A 48 -3.00 8.68 5.05
N ALA A 49 -1.96 7.94 4.68
CA ALA A 49 -0.86 8.47 3.88
C ALA A 49 -1.36 8.98 2.51
N SER A 50 -2.23 8.21 1.85
CA SER A 50 -2.85 8.61 0.59
C SER A 50 -3.67 9.90 0.73
N LEU A 51 -4.52 9.99 1.77
CA LEU A 51 -5.29 11.21 2.05
C LEU A 51 -4.39 12.43 2.31
N PHE A 52 -3.30 12.25 3.07
CA PHE A 52 -2.33 13.31 3.32
C PHE A 52 -1.68 13.80 2.03
N LEU A 53 -1.20 12.87 1.19
CA LEU A 53 -0.59 13.20 -0.09
C LEU A 53 -1.59 13.92 -1.01
N HIS A 54 -2.82 13.41 -1.12
CA HIS A 54 -3.87 14.03 -1.92
C HIS A 54 -4.16 15.46 -1.46
N ARG A 55 -4.26 15.68 -0.15
CA ARG A 55 -4.48 17.03 0.40
C ARG A 55 -3.28 17.96 0.14
N ALA A 56 -2.06 17.46 0.26
CA ALA A 56 -0.85 18.24 -0.01
C ALA A 56 -0.77 18.66 -1.48
N VAL A 57 -1.18 17.78 -2.40
CA VAL A 57 -1.27 18.07 -3.84
C VAL A 57 -2.27 19.18 -4.12
N GLU A 58 -3.50 19.05 -3.62
CA GLU A 58 -4.53 20.08 -3.83
C GLU A 58 -4.11 21.45 -3.28
N GLN A 59 -3.53 21.49 -2.07
CA GLN A 59 -3.03 22.74 -1.49
C GLN A 59 -1.90 23.38 -2.30
N THR A 60 -1.01 22.55 -2.86
CA THR A 60 0.08 23.04 -3.70
C THR A 60 -0.46 23.59 -5.02
N ARG A 61 -1.43 22.91 -5.62
CA ARG A 61 -2.10 23.33 -6.86
C ARG A 61 -2.88 24.65 -6.67
N GLU A 62 -3.51 24.85 -5.53
CA GLU A 62 -4.19 26.11 -5.19
C GLU A 62 -3.21 27.27 -4.95
N ARG A 63 -2.08 27.00 -4.30
CA ARG A 63 -1.10 28.03 -3.94
C ARG A 63 -0.17 28.43 -5.09
N ASP A 64 0.21 27.47 -5.92
CA ASP A 64 1.16 27.63 -7.03
C ASP A 64 0.79 26.68 -8.18
N GLY A 65 -0.29 27.02 -8.88
CA GLY A 65 -0.81 26.20 -9.97
C GLY A 65 0.15 26.08 -11.16
N GLU A 66 0.94 27.12 -11.44
CA GLU A 66 1.90 27.11 -12.56
C GLU A 66 3.12 26.24 -12.23
N GLY A 67 3.70 26.38 -11.03
CA GLY A 67 4.76 25.50 -10.55
C GLY A 67 4.31 24.04 -10.46
N TRP A 68 3.07 23.80 -10.05
CA TRP A 68 2.47 22.46 -10.05
C TRP A 68 2.38 21.86 -11.47
N GLN A 69 1.92 22.64 -12.47
CA GLN A 69 1.83 22.17 -13.85
C GLN A 69 3.21 21.84 -14.44
N GLN A 70 4.23 22.65 -14.15
CA GLN A 70 5.60 22.39 -14.60
C GLN A 70 6.16 21.12 -13.95
N ALA A 71 5.94 20.93 -12.65
CA ALA A 71 6.36 19.72 -11.93
C ALA A 71 5.64 18.46 -12.46
N GLN A 72 4.34 18.56 -12.75
CA GLN A 72 3.58 17.46 -13.33
C GLN A 72 4.10 17.08 -14.72
N ALA A 73 4.33 18.05 -15.60
CA ALA A 73 4.87 17.81 -16.94
C ALA A 73 6.27 17.16 -16.90
N TRP A 74 7.10 17.56 -15.95
CA TRP A 74 8.39 16.92 -15.69
C TRP A 74 8.24 15.46 -15.23
N ALA A 75 7.33 15.20 -14.28
CA ALA A 75 7.08 13.86 -13.76
C ALA A 75 6.54 12.91 -14.85
N ASP A 76 5.60 13.39 -15.67
CA ASP A 76 5.03 12.63 -16.78
C ASP A 76 6.11 12.26 -17.82
N GLY A 77 7.03 13.19 -18.11
CA GLY A 77 8.19 12.93 -18.97
C GLY A 77 9.15 11.87 -18.41
N LEU A 78 9.37 11.88 -17.09
CA LEU A 78 10.18 10.86 -16.41
C LEU A 78 9.53 9.47 -16.48
N TYR A 79 8.22 9.37 -16.26
CA TYR A 79 7.51 8.10 -16.36
C TYR A 79 7.47 7.56 -17.79
N ALA A 80 7.34 8.43 -18.79
CA ALA A 80 7.44 8.03 -20.20
C ALA A 80 8.82 7.43 -20.53
N GLN A 81 9.90 8.06 -20.06
CA GLN A 81 11.27 7.55 -20.25
C GLN A 81 11.51 6.21 -19.55
N LEU A 82 10.97 6.04 -18.34
CA LEU A 82 11.05 4.76 -17.62
C LEU A 82 10.25 3.65 -18.33
N ALA A 83 9.07 3.97 -18.86
CA ALA A 83 8.26 3.01 -19.62
C ALA A 83 8.93 2.57 -20.94
N GLU A 84 9.66 3.47 -21.59
CA GLU A 84 10.48 3.14 -22.77
C GLU A 84 11.69 2.26 -22.42
N GLN A 85 12.26 2.42 -21.22
CA GLN A 85 13.37 1.59 -20.72
C GLN A 85 12.92 0.20 -20.25
N ASP A 86 11.70 0.06 -19.72
CA ASP A 86 11.15 -1.21 -19.22
C ASP A 86 10.51 -2.10 -20.32
N GLY A 87 10.35 -1.60 -21.54
CA GLY A 87 10.09 -2.44 -22.72
C GLY A 87 8.77 -3.23 -22.70
N THR A 88 7.63 -2.55 -22.77
CA THR A 88 6.40 -3.13 -23.36
C THR A 88 5.96 -2.37 -24.59
N ALA A 89 6.78 -2.43 -25.63
CA ALA A 89 6.28 -2.55 -26.99
C ALA A 89 5.72 -3.97 -27.17
N GLN A 90 4.51 -4.24 -26.69
CA GLN A 90 3.73 -5.39 -27.11
C GLN A 90 2.32 -4.92 -27.43
N GLY A 91 2.04 -4.76 -28.73
CA GLY A 91 0.69 -4.49 -29.24
C GLY A 91 0.58 -3.42 -30.32
N ALA A 92 1.48 -3.40 -31.31
CA ALA A 92 1.21 -2.74 -32.59
C ALA A 92 1.79 -3.60 -33.72
N ALA A 93 1.07 -4.66 -34.07
CA ALA A 93 1.14 -5.36 -35.34
C ALA A 93 -0.29 -5.75 -35.74
#